data_AF-A0A518CS36-F1
#
_entry.id   AF-A0A518CS36-F1
#
_cell.length_a   1.000
_cell.length_b   1.000
_cell.length_c   1.000
_cell.angle_alpha   90.00
_cell.angle_beta   90.00
_cell.angle_gamma   90.00
#
_symmetry.space_group_name_H-M   'P 1'
#
loop_
_entity.id
_entity.type
_entity.pdbx_description
1 polymer ?
#
loop_
_entity_poly.entity_id
_entity_poly.type
_entity_poly.pdbx_seq_one_letter_code
_entity_poly.pdbx_strand_id
1 'polypeptide(L)'
;MFEWYSPEVTYYIVAVFLLVLNVGFWLLNMLTLPGNWMVLASTAIFVWLYPYPQETGGLHWWLIGGMLVLASLGELVEFAAGAVGAAKQGASRRAMVLAVVGTICGSLLGAGAGIPIPIVGPVIGALGGGALGAFSGAWVGETWKGKTAQESYNVSKGAMVGRILGTIGKLLCGSMMLALMIIDLIF
;
A
#
# COMPACT_ATOMS: atom_id res chain seq x y z
N MET A 1 -31.70 16.25 20.81
CA MET A 1 -32.17 15.40 19.68
C MET A 1 -30.90 14.75 19.09
N PHE A 2 -30.30 13.71 19.69
CA PHE A 2 -30.81 12.37 20.03
C PHE A 2 -30.14 11.85 21.34
N GLU A 3 -30.92 11.43 22.33
CA GLU A 3 -30.46 11.04 23.69
C GLU A 3 -30.48 9.51 23.94
N TRP A 4 -30.42 8.67 22.89
CA TRP A 4 -30.67 7.23 23.01
C TRP A 4 -29.49 6.30 22.68
N TYR A 5 -28.29 6.82 22.43
CA TYR A 5 -27.07 5.99 22.32
C TYR A 5 -26.15 6.23 23.51
N SER A 6 -25.68 5.15 24.14
CA SER A 6 -24.57 5.25 25.09
C SER A 6 -23.32 5.76 24.35
N PRO A 7 -22.46 6.56 25.01
CA PRO A 7 -21.20 7.02 24.43
C PRO A 7 -20.34 5.88 23.86
N GLU A 8 -20.40 4.72 24.51
CA GLU A 8 -19.72 3.49 24.09
C GLU A 8 -20.20 2.99 22.73
N VAL A 9 -21.52 2.86 22.53
CA VAL A 9 -22.06 2.39 21.25
C VAL A 9 -21.72 3.37 20.12
N THR A 10 -21.75 4.67 20.41
CA THR A 10 -21.34 5.69 19.44
C THR A 10 -19.87 5.52 19.05
N TYR A 11 -18.98 5.31 20.02
CA TYR A 11 -17.56 5.07 19.79
C TYR A 11 -17.33 3.88 18.83
N TYR A 12 -17.93 2.73 19.12
CA TYR A 12 -17.76 1.53 18.30
C TYR A 12 -18.34 1.67 16.90
N ILE A 13 -19.48 2.36 16.74
CA ILE A 13 -20.03 2.66 15.42
C ILE A 13 -19.02 3.46 14.59
N VAL A 14 -18.47 4.54 15.13
CA VAL A 14 -17.49 5.37 14.41
C VAL A 14 -16.19 4.59 14.16
N ALA A 15 -15.74 3.75 15.10
CA ALA A 15 -14.57 2.90 14.91
C ALA A 15 -14.75 1.87 13.77
N VAL A 16 -15.96 1.32 13.59
CA VAL A 16 -16.27 0.45 12.44
C VAL A 16 -16.20 1.23 11.13
N PHE A 17 -16.74 2.44 11.08
CA PHE A 17 -16.60 3.30 9.89
C PHE A 17 -15.13 3.62 9.59
N LEU A 18 -14.33 3.90 10.62
CA LEU A 18 -12.89 4.09 10.49
C LEU A 18 -12.21 2.83 9.93
N LEU A 19 -12.57 1.63 10.40
CA LEU A 19 -12.02 0.38 9.89
C LEU A 19 -12.31 0.21 8.40
N VAL A 20 -13.55 0.48 7.97
CA VAL A 20 -13.93 0.43 6.55
C VAL A 20 -13.14 1.45 5.72
N LEU A 21 -12.99 2.67 6.23
CA LEU A 21 -12.16 3.70 5.60
C LEU A 21 -10.69 3.24 5.47
N ASN A 22 -10.16 2.62 6.52
CA ASN A 22 -8.79 2.12 6.57
C ASN A 22 -8.55 0.95 5.61
N VAL A 23 -9.54 0.10 5.38
CA VAL A 23 -9.48 -0.90 4.30
C VAL A 23 -9.35 -0.19 2.94
N GLY A 24 -10.10 0.89 2.73
CA GLY A 24 -9.95 1.74 1.55
C GLY A 24 -8.54 2.30 1.39
N PHE A 25 -7.98 2.90 2.44
CA PHE A 25 -6.60 3.41 2.43
C PHE A 25 -5.56 2.32 2.21
N TRP A 26 -5.74 1.15 2.81
CA TRP A 26 -4.87 0.00 2.59
C TRP A 26 -4.84 -0.45 1.12
N LEU A 27 -5.98 -0.45 0.44
CA LEU A 27 -6.07 -0.79 -0.99
C LEU A 27 -5.37 0.24 -1.89
N LEU A 28 -5.24 1.50 -1.46
CA LEU A 28 -4.52 2.53 -2.22
C LEU A 28 -3.03 2.20 -2.43
N ASN A 29 -2.42 1.34 -1.59
CA ASN A 29 -1.05 0.87 -1.81
C ASN A 29 -0.85 0.21 -3.18
N MET A 30 -1.89 -0.42 -3.73
CA MET A 30 -1.83 -1.04 -5.06
C MET A 30 -1.68 0.00 -6.19
N LEU A 31 -2.12 1.23 -5.93
CA LEU A 31 -2.00 2.39 -6.82
C LEU A 31 -0.74 3.22 -6.55
N THR A 32 0.29 2.63 -5.92
CA THR A 32 1.55 3.33 -5.54
C THR A 32 1.37 4.46 -4.51
N LEU A 33 0.21 4.59 -3.88
CA LEU A 33 -0.04 5.63 -2.87
C LEU A 33 0.45 5.19 -1.47
N PRO A 34 0.70 6.14 -0.54
CA PRO A 34 1.17 5.85 0.81
C PRO A 34 0.02 5.38 1.72
N GLY A 35 -0.68 4.31 1.34
CA GLY A 35 -1.90 3.82 1.98
C GLY A 35 -1.71 3.47 3.46
N ASN A 36 -0.60 2.82 3.82
CA ASN A 36 -0.30 2.49 5.22
C ASN A 36 -0.11 3.75 6.09
N TRP A 37 0.46 4.83 5.55
CA TRP A 37 0.55 6.10 6.27
C TRP A 37 -0.82 6.74 6.50
N MET A 38 -1.72 6.61 5.53
CA MET A 38 -3.10 7.10 5.67
C MET A 38 -3.88 6.31 6.73
N VAL A 39 -3.67 4.99 6.82
CA VAL A 39 -4.21 4.15 7.91
C VAL A 39 -3.68 4.60 9.27
N LEU A 40 -2.37 4.79 9.40
CA LEU A 40 -1.76 5.30 10.64
C LEU A 40 -2.31 6.67 11.02
N ALA A 41 -2.34 7.62 10.09
CA ALA A 41 -2.74 8.99 10.36
C ALA A 41 -4.21 9.10 10.78
N SER A 42 -5.12 8.44 10.05
CA SER A 42 -6.54 8.45 10.40
C SER A 42 -6.83 7.75 11.72
N THR A 43 -6.10 6.67 12.04
CA THR A 43 -6.21 5.99 13.33
C THR A 43 -5.69 6.87 14.46
N ALA A 44 -4.55 7.54 14.28
CA ALA A 44 -4.01 8.48 15.27
C ALA A 44 -4.94 9.68 15.51
N ILE A 45 -5.53 10.23 14.44
CA ILE A 45 -6.55 11.28 14.55
C ILE A 45 -7.77 10.79 15.34
N PHE A 46 -8.22 9.55 15.08
CA PHE A 46 -9.35 8.98 15.81
C PHE A 46 -9.03 8.81 17.31
N VAL A 47 -7.88 8.24 17.66
CA VAL A 47 -7.43 8.09 19.07
C VAL A 47 -7.37 9.44 19.78
N TRP A 48 -6.95 10.50 19.06
CA TRP A 48 -6.91 11.86 19.60
C TRP A 48 -8.30 12.50 19.78
N LEU A 49 -9.22 12.30 18.82
CA LEU A 49 -10.56 12.89 18.85
C LEU A 49 -11.55 12.13 19.74
N TYR A 50 -11.37 10.82 19.91
CA TYR A 50 -12.23 9.94 20.69
C TYR A 50 -11.44 9.19 21.77
N PRO A 51 -10.97 9.88 22.84
CA PRO A 51 -10.34 9.21 23.96
C PRO A 51 -11.32 8.24 24.63
N TYR A 52 -10.89 7.00 24.86
CA TYR A 52 -11.71 5.95 25.46
C TYR A 52 -10.99 5.30 26.67
N PRO A 53 -11.72 4.86 27.73
CA PRO A 53 -11.08 4.27 28.91
C PRO A 53 -10.30 3.00 28.57
N GLN A 54 -9.03 2.95 28.99
CA GLN A 54 -8.09 1.87 28.65
C GLN A 54 -8.46 0.50 29.24
N GLU A 55 -9.30 0.47 30.28
CA GLU A 55 -9.63 -0.76 31.01
C GLU A 55 -10.81 -1.54 30.39
N THR A 56 -11.43 -1.00 29.35
CA THR A 56 -12.62 -1.57 28.71
C THR A 56 -12.42 -1.95 27.24
N GLY A 57 -11.16 -1.97 26.76
CA GLY A 57 -10.80 -2.07 25.34
C GLY A 57 -10.93 -0.73 24.61
N GLY A 58 -10.39 -0.61 23.39
CA GLY A 58 -10.39 0.64 22.62
C GLY A 58 -9.09 0.90 21.87
N LEU A 59 -9.03 1.96 21.06
CA LEU A 59 -7.83 2.26 20.28
C LEU A 59 -6.90 3.14 21.13
N HIS A 60 -5.65 2.70 21.28
CA HIS A 60 -4.69 3.33 22.19
C HIS A 60 -3.44 3.85 21.49
N TRP A 61 -2.68 4.71 22.16
CA TRP A 61 -1.42 5.24 21.60
C TRP A 61 -0.35 4.16 21.38
N TRP A 62 -0.42 3.02 22.08
CA TRP A 62 0.50 1.91 21.85
C TRP A 62 0.28 1.24 20.49
N LEU A 63 -0.98 1.12 20.05
CA LEU A 63 -1.33 0.71 18.69
C LEU A 63 -0.71 1.64 17.66
N ILE A 64 -0.75 2.96 17.87
CA ILE A 64 -0.15 3.95 16.96
C ILE A 64 1.36 3.72 16.83
N GLY A 65 2.05 3.42 17.94
CA GLY A 65 3.47 3.04 17.92
C GLY A 65 3.74 1.79 17.09
N GLY A 66 2.95 0.72 17.28
CA GLY A 66 3.06 -0.52 16.52
C GLY A 66 2.76 -0.31 15.02
N MET A 67 1.73 0.46 14.71
CA MET A 67 1.36 0.84 13.35
C MET A 67 2.44 1.67 12.66
N LEU A 68 3.11 2.59 13.38
CA LEU A 68 4.21 3.38 12.84
C LEU A 68 5.38 2.50 12.41
N VAL A 69 5.73 1.50 13.22
CA VAL A 69 6.76 0.52 12.89
C VAL A 69 6.36 -0.28 11.65
N LEU A 70 5.14 -0.81 11.60
CA LEU A 70 4.66 -1.59 10.44
C LEU A 70 4.54 -0.76 9.16
N ALA A 71 4.06 0.47 9.23
CA ALA A 71 3.97 1.37 8.08
C ALA A 71 5.38 1.65 7.52
N SER A 72 6.34 1.94 8.40
CA SER A 72 7.74 2.18 8.03
C SER A 72 8.39 0.92 7.41
N LEU A 73 8.16 -0.26 8.00
CA LEU A 73 8.63 -1.53 7.45
C LEU A 73 8.03 -1.82 6.09
N GLY A 74 6.73 -1.55 5.88
CA GLY A 74 6.06 -1.75 4.60
C GLY A 74 6.67 -0.89 3.48
N GLU A 75 6.94 0.39 3.75
CA GLU A 75 7.64 1.26 2.80
C GLU A 75 9.08 0.81 2.55
N LEU A 76 9.79 0.39 3.60
CA LEU A 76 11.16 -0.10 3.46
C LEU A 76 11.22 -1.36 2.59
N VAL A 77 10.27 -2.29 2.77
CA VAL A 77 10.16 -3.51 1.96
C VAL A 77 9.86 -3.17 0.50
N GLU A 78 8.94 -2.25 0.24
CA GLU A 78 8.61 -1.82 -1.12
C GLU A 78 9.81 -1.17 -1.81
N PHE A 79 10.47 -0.24 -1.12
CA PHE A 79 11.65 0.44 -1.62
C PHE A 79 12.80 -0.54 -1.87
N ALA A 80 13.08 -1.42 -0.91
CA ALA A 80 14.15 -2.42 -1.03
C ALA A 80 13.87 -3.42 -2.15
N ALA A 81 12.65 -3.94 -2.28
CA ALA A 81 12.30 -4.88 -3.34
C ALA A 81 12.44 -4.24 -4.74
N GLY A 82 11.98 -3.00 -4.90
CA GLY A 82 12.13 -2.24 -6.15
C GLY A 82 13.59 -1.92 -6.48
N ALA A 83 14.36 -1.45 -5.49
CA ALA A 83 15.76 -1.09 -5.67
C ALA A 83 16.64 -2.33 -5.93
N VAL A 84 16.49 -3.40 -5.14
CA VAL A 84 17.31 -4.62 -5.26
C VAL A 84 17.03 -5.35 -6.57
N GLY A 85 15.76 -5.43 -6.99
CA GLY A 85 15.37 -6.10 -8.23
C GLY A 85 16.00 -5.47 -9.48
N ALA A 86 16.07 -4.14 -9.54
CA ALA A 86 16.66 -3.41 -10.66
C ALA A 86 18.19 -3.26 -10.53
N ALA A 87 18.71 -2.96 -9.33
CA ALA A 87 20.12 -2.68 -9.12
C ALA A 87 21.03 -3.89 -9.34
N LYS A 88 20.59 -5.11 -8.97
CA LYS A 88 21.35 -6.35 -9.21
C LYS A 88 21.61 -6.63 -10.70
N GLN A 89 20.78 -6.08 -11.58
CA GLN A 89 20.88 -6.23 -13.03
C GLN A 89 21.62 -5.04 -13.70
N GLY A 90 22.20 -4.13 -12.91
CA GLY A 90 22.88 -2.94 -13.42
C GLY A 90 21.94 -1.93 -14.08
N ALA A 91 20.71 -1.80 -13.56
CA ALA A 91 19.72 -0.86 -14.09
C ALA A 91 20.27 0.57 -14.15
N SER A 92 19.98 1.26 -15.25
CA SER A 92 20.30 2.67 -15.36
C SER A 92 19.36 3.53 -14.50
N ARG A 93 19.83 4.73 -14.14
CA ARG A 93 18.99 5.73 -13.48
C ARG A 93 17.74 6.07 -14.29
N ARG A 94 17.83 6.08 -15.63
CA ARG A 94 16.69 6.32 -16.52
C ARG A 94 15.66 5.19 -16.42
N ALA A 95 16.11 3.94 -16.44
CA ALA A 95 15.21 2.79 -16.28
C ALA A 95 14.51 2.80 -14.92
N MET A 96 15.20 3.14 -13.83
CA MET A 96 14.56 3.26 -12.51
C MET A 96 13.46 4.32 -12.51
N VAL A 97 13.72 5.51 -13.04
CA VAL A 97 12.73 6.60 -13.09
C VAL A 97 11.54 6.22 -13.98
N LEU A 98 11.81 5.70 -15.18
CA LEU A 98 10.74 5.33 -16.11
C LEU A 98 9.94 4.12 -15.61
N ALA A 99 10.55 3.19 -14.86
CA ALA A 99 9.81 2.11 -14.21
C ALA A 99 8.81 2.64 -13.18
N VAL A 100 9.18 3.63 -12.37
CA VAL A 100 8.25 4.26 -11.40
C VAL A 100 7.10 4.95 -12.13
N VAL A 101 7.39 5.74 -13.16
CA VAL A 101 6.36 6.41 -13.98
C VAL A 101 5.45 5.38 -14.65
N GLY A 102 6.05 4.34 -15.23
CA GLY A 102 5.34 3.23 -15.84
C GLY A 102 4.44 2.53 -14.84
N THR A 103 4.90 2.25 -13.62
CA THR A 103 4.08 1.68 -12.55
C THR A 103 2.87 2.55 -12.23
N ILE A 104 3.04 3.85 -12.04
CA ILE A 104 1.92 4.75 -11.71
C ILE A 104 0.89 4.73 -12.84
N CYS A 105 1.33 4.95 -14.09
CA CYS A 105 0.44 4.94 -15.25
C CYS A 105 -0.24 3.57 -15.42
N GLY A 106 0.53 2.50 -15.32
CA GLY A 106 0.05 1.13 -15.47
C GLY A 106 -0.94 0.74 -14.38
N SER A 107 -0.69 1.10 -13.12
CA SER A 107 -1.61 0.82 -12.02
C SER A 107 -2.93 1.57 -12.17
N LEU A 108 -2.90 2.84 -12.59
CA LEU A 108 -4.11 3.62 -12.83
C LEU A 108 -4.93 3.08 -14.01
N LEU A 109 -4.26 2.84 -15.15
CA LEU A 109 -4.90 2.29 -16.35
C LEU A 109 -5.44 0.87 -16.09
N GLY A 110 -4.66 0.05 -15.39
CA GLY A 110 -5.04 -1.31 -15.04
C GLY A 110 -6.24 -1.34 -14.08
N ALA A 111 -6.28 -0.47 -13.06
CA ALA A 111 -7.43 -0.35 -12.18
C ALA A 111 -8.70 0.07 -12.95
N GLY A 112 -8.56 0.95 -13.95
CA GLY A 112 -9.63 1.43 -14.81
C GLY A 112 -10.03 0.50 -15.97
N ALA A 113 -9.27 -0.56 -16.24
CA ALA A 113 -9.47 -1.44 -17.39
C ALA A 113 -10.76 -2.30 -17.33
N GLY A 114 -11.53 -2.19 -16.24
CA GLY A 114 -12.92 -2.66 -16.23
C GLY A 114 -13.09 -4.17 -16.17
N ILE A 115 -12.20 -4.90 -15.50
CA ILE A 115 -12.48 -6.29 -15.12
C ILE A 115 -13.81 -6.26 -14.34
N PRO A 116 -14.90 -6.90 -14.83
CA PRO A 116 -16.26 -6.71 -14.34
C PRO A 116 -16.52 -7.53 -13.06
N ILE A 117 -15.57 -7.48 -12.14
CA ILE A 117 -15.67 -8.04 -10.79
C ILE A 117 -15.42 -6.87 -9.85
N PRO A 118 -16.46 -6.36 -9.16
CA PRO A 118 -16.30 -5.26 -8.20
C PRO A 118 -15.20 -5.57 -7.19
N ILE A 119 -14.40 -4.54 -6.85
CA ILE A 119 -13.26 -4.61 -5.92
C ILE A 119 -12.09 -5.47 -6.43
N VAL A 120 -12.30 -6.75 -6.76
CA VAL A 120 -11.25 -7.68 -7.20
C VAL A 120 -10.67 -7.29 -8.56
N GLY A 121 -11.51 -6.85 -9.50
CA GLY A 121 -11.09 -6.41 -10.83
C GLY A 121 -10.10 -5.25 -10.78
N PRO A 122 -10.45 -4.12 -10.14
CA PRO A 122 -9.52 -3.00 -9.95
C PRO A 122 -8.23 -3.38 -9.21
N VAL A 123 -8.30 -4.27 -8.22
CA VAL A 123 -7.15 -4.78 -7.45
C VAL A 123 -6.17 -5.54 -8.34
N ILE A 124 -6.66 -6.52 -9.10
CA ILE A 124 -5.83 -7.30 -10.04
C ILE A 124 -5.29 -6.41 -11.15
N GLY A 125 -6.14 -5.52 -11.68
CA GLY A 125 -5.77 -4.55 -12.69
C GLY A 125 -4.67 -3.61 -12.24
N ALA A 126 -4.77 -3.02 -11.04
CA ALA A 126 -3.77 -2.13 -10.47
C ALA A 126 -2.41 -2.80 -10.30
N LEU A 127 -2.40 -4.04 -9.76
CA LEU A 127 -1.17 -4.78 -9.52
C LEU A 127 -0.52 -5.23 -10.83
N GLY A 128 -1.30 -5.85 -11.72
CA GLY A 128 -0.83 -6.33 -13.02
C GLY A 128 -0.39 -5.19 -13.92
N GLY A 129 -1.20 -4.14 -14.02
CA GLY A 129 -0.88 -2.92 -14.76
C GLY A 129 0.37 -2.23 -14.22
N GLY A 130 0.52 -2.11 -12.90
CA GLY A 130 1.71 -1.54 -12.28
C GLY A 130 2.99 -2.35 -12.55
N ALA A 131 2.89 -3.68 -12.56
CA ALA A 131 4.00 -4.58 -12.87
C ALA A 131 4.42 -4.49 -14.34
N LEU A 132 3.46 -4.50 -15.27
CA LEU A 132 3.70 -4.30 -16.71
C LEU A 132 4.23 -2.89 -17.00
N GLY A 133 3.73 -1.90 -16.28
CA GLY A 133 4.22 -0.53 -16.28
C GLY A 133 5.68 -0.43 -15.84
N ALA A 134 6.05 -1.10 -14.74
CA ALA A 134 7.44 -1.17 -14.28
C ALA A 134 8.35 -1.79 -15.35
N PHE A 135 7.91 -2.90 -15.94
CA PHE A 135 8.65 -3.59 -17.00
C PHE A 135 8.86 -2.70 -18.23
N SER A 136 7.78 -2.15 -18.78
CA SER A 136 7.83 -1.33 -20.00
C SER A 136 8.63 -0.04 -19.79
N GLY A 137 8.46 0.62 -18.64
CA GLY A 137 9.23 1.79 -18.27
C GLY A 137 10.73 1.50 -18.16
N ALA A 138 11.10 0.42 -17.46
CA ALA A 138 12.49 -0.01 -17.36
C ALA A 138 13.08 -0.35 -18.75
N TRP A 139 12.32 -1.05 -19.60
CA TRP A 139 12.75 -1.46 -20.94
C TRP A 139 13.08 -0.26 -21.81
N VAL A 140 12.18 0.73 -21.85
CA VAL A 140 12.37 1.98 -22.59
C VAL A 140 13.62 2.71 -22.08
N GLY A 141 13.82 2.75 -20.76
CA GLY A 141 14.98 3.39 -20.15
C GLY A 141 16.32 2.73 -20.50
N GLU A 142 16.37 1.40 -20.53
CA GLU A 142 17.58 0.65 -20.90
C GLU A 142 17.86 0.72 -22.40
N THR A 143 16.82 0.59 -23.23
CA THR A 143 16.94 0.69 -24.70
C THR A 143 17.43 2.08 -25.09
N TRP A 144 16.93 3.13 -24.44
CA TRP A 144 17.40 4.51 -24.67
C TRP A 144 18.86 4.71 -24.24
N LYS A 145 19.36 3.93 -23.27
CA LYS A 145 20.79 3.94 -22.91
C LYS A 145 21.65 3.15 -23.90
N GLY A 146 21.06 2.52 -24.91
CA GLY A 146 21.76 1.71 -25.92
C GLY A 146 22.15 0.32 -25.43
N LYS A 147 21.52 -0.18 -24.37
CA LYS A 147 21.74 -1.56 -23.92
C LYS A 147 21.13 -2.57 -24.89
N THR A 148 21.67 -3.78 -24.89
CA THR A 148 21.13 -4.87 -25.72
C THR A 148 19.71 -5.26 -25.26
N ALA A 149 18.96 -5.91 -26.14
CA ALA A 149 17.62 -6.42 -25.81
C ALA A 149 17.65 -7.41 -24.64
N GLN A 150 18.68 -8.25 -24.55
CA GLN A 150 18.83 -9.23 -23.47
C GLN A 150 19.09 -8.56 -22.12
N GLU A 151 19.97 -7.56 -22.08
CA GLU A 151 20.22 -6.78 -20.86
C GLU A 151 18.98 -6.01 -20.42
N SER A 152 18.29 -5.37 -21.37
CA SER A 152 17.05 -4.62 -21.13
C SER A 152 15.95 -5.53 -20.57
N TYR A 153 15.80 -6.74 -21.11
CA TYR A 153 14.86 -7.75 -20.60
C TYR A 153 15.14 -8.15 -19.16
N ASN A 154 16.41 -8.43 -18.85
CA ASN A 154 16.82 -8.86 -17.51
C ASN A 154 16.56 -7.77 -16.46
N VAL A 155 16.91 -6.51 -16.76
CA VAL A 155 16.63 -5.35 -15.90
C VAL A 155 15.12 -5.16 -15.71
N SER A 156 14.36 -5.21 -16.80
CA SER A 156 12.91 -4.95 -16.78
C SER A 156 12.14 -6.02 -16.02
N LYS A 157 12.54 -7.30 -16.16
CA LYS A 157 12.00 -8.40 -15.36
C LYS A 157 12.32 -8.21 -13.87
N GLY A 158 13.52 -7.74 -13.54
CA GLY A 158 13.91 -7.39 -12.18
C GLY A 158 13.02 -6.29 -11.58
N ALA A 159 12.76 -5.22 -12.33
CA ALA A 159 11.86 -4.14 -11.92
C ALA A 159 10.41 -4.64 -11.72
N MET A 160 9.89 -5.46 -12.63
CA MET A 160 8.56 -6.06 -12.53
C MET A 160 8.40 -6.92 -11.27
N VAL A 161 9.33 -7.85 -11.05
CA VAL A 161 9.28 -8.76 -9.88
C VAL A 161 9.47 -7.97 -8.59
N GLY A 162 10.41 -7.00 -8.58
CA GLY A 162 10.62 -6.10 -7.45
C GLY A 162 9.35 -5.33 -7.09
N ARG A 163 8.61 -4.84 -8.10
CA ARG A 163 7.33 -4.14 -7.89
C ARG A 163 6.27 -5.05 -7.28
N ILE A 164 6.12 -6.29 -7.78
CA ILE A 164 5.13 -7.25 -7.27
C ILE A 164 5.46 -7.61 -5.82
N LEU A 165 6.69 -8.06 -5.56
CA LEU A 165 7.12 -8.49 -4.23
C LEU A 165 7.07 -7.35 -3.21
N GLY A 166 7.49 -6.14 -3.61
CA GLY A 166 7.42 -4.95 -2.77
C GLY A 166 5.99 -4.59 -2.39
N THR A 167 5.07 -4.61 -3.37
CA THR A 167 3.65 -4.32 -3.12
C THR A 167 3.02 -5.37 -2.20
N ILE A 168 3.31 -6.66 -2.41
CA ILE A 168 2.82 -7.74 -1.53
C ILE A 168 3.32 -7.54 -0.10
N GLY A 169 4.63 -7.31 0.08
CA GLY A 169 5.21 -7.08 1.41
C GLY A 169 4.58 -5.88 2.12
N LYS A 170 4.37 -4.78 1.40
CA LYS A 170 3.69 -3.58 1.92
C LYS A 170 2.24 -3.84 2.31
N LEU A 171 1.51 -4.61 1.50
CA LEU A 171 0.13 -5.01 1.79
C LEU A 171 0.06 -5.92 3.02
N LEU A 172 1.03 -6.84 3.20
CA LEU A 172 1.11 -7.68 4.39
C LEU A 172 1.31 -6.83 5.65
N CYS A 173 2.25 -5.88 5.64
CA CYS A 173 2.41 -4.93 6.75
C CYS A 173 1.11 -4.16 7.04
N GLY A 174 0.43 -3.68 6.00
CA GLY A 174 -0.85 -2.99 6.14
C GLY A 174 -1.97 -3.88 6.71
N SER A 175 -2.03 -5.15 6.31
CA SER A 175 -2.99 -6.10 6.88
C SER A 175 -2.72 -6.38 8.35
N MET A 176 -1.45 -6.43 8.77
CA MET A 176 -1.09 -6.53 10.19
C MET A 176 -1.53 -5.30 10.98
N MET A 177 -1.43 -4.10 10.40
CA MET A 177 -1.94 -2.87 11.03
C MET A 177 -3.47 -2.94 11.26
N LEU A 178 -4.23 -3.40 10.26
CA LEU A 178 -5.67 -3.59 10.39
C LEU A 178 -6.02 -4.66 11.43
N ALA A 179 -5.25 -5.76 11.48
CA ALA A 179 -5.43 -6.79 12.50
C ALA A 179 -5.15 -6.26 13.91
N LEU A 180 -4.08 -5.49 14.10
CA LEU A 180 -3.79 -4.85 15.39
C LEU A 180 -4.90 -3.89 15.80
N MET A 181 -5.44 -3.11 14.86
CA MET A 181 -6.58 -2.22 15.12
C MET A 181 -7.82 -3.00 15.59
N ILE A 182 -8.13 -4.13 14.96
CA ILE A 182 -9.27 -4.98 15.37
C ILE A 182 -9.02 -5.56 16.76
N ILE A 183 -7.81 -6.00 17.06
CA ILE A 183 -7.45 -6.57 18.36
C ILE A 183 -7.61 -5.52 19.47
N ASP A 184 -7.01 -4.33 19.31
CA ASP A 184 -7.08 -3.24 20.30
C ASP A 184 -8.52 -2.72 20.45
N LEU A 185 -9.32 -2.74 19.37
CA LEU A 185 -10.73 -2.36 19.46
C LEU A 185 -11.53 -3.32 20.36
N ILE A 186 -11.16 -4.60 20.44
CA ILE A 186 -11.90 -5.63 21.18
C ILE A 186 -11.39 -5.81 22.62
N PHE A 187 -10.08 -5.64 22.85
CA PHE A 187 -9.39 -5.94 24.11
C PHE A 187 -8.69 -4.72 24.69
#